data_AF-A0A2T1CZ83-F1
#
_entry.id   AF-A0A2T1CZ83-F1
#
_cell.length_a   1.000
_cell.length_b   1.000
_cell.length_c   1.000
_cell.angle_alpha   90.00
_cell.angle_beta   90.00
_cell.angle_gamma   90.00
#
_symmetry.space_group_name_H-M   'P 1'
#
loop_
_entity.id
_entity.type
_entity.pdbx_description
1 polymer ?
#
loop_
_entity_poly.entity_id
_entity_poly.type
_entity_poly.pdbx_seq_one_letter_code
_entity_poly.pdbx_strand_id
1 'polypeptide(L)'
;MANVTSLNESGVAIQGYDPVSYFSGQPTPGSPDITASHDGATYYFATPDNKAKFEAAPEQYIPQYGGFCAVAVSEGKLVPVDPETYKITDDKLYLFYNGEFGNTKPQWEADEATLKASANKEWASLEVKPPLPPFTLETAKAKVQAAEDAWNTRNPEKVSLAYTKDSAWRNRSEFFSGRDKIREFLTRKWNTELDYRLKKELWSFTDNRISVKFEYEYHTDSGQWYRAYGNEQWEFAPNGLMQRREASINDVPIQESDRKFHWERN
;
A
#
# COMPACT_ATOMS: atom_id res chain seq x y z
N MET A 1 1.55 -11.07 13.39
CA MET A 1 2.00 -11.29 12.00
C MET A 1 1.65 -10.03 11.21
N ALA A 2 2.01 -9.92 9.93
CA ALA A 2 1.60 -8.77 9.13
C ALA A 2 0.06 -8.77 8.97
N ASN A 3 -0.60 -7.69 9.37
CA ASN A 3 -2.05 -7.51 9.20
C ASN A 3 -2.33 -6.85 7.84
N VAL A 4 -2.05 -7.58 6.75
CA VAL A 4 -2.35 -7.15 5.38
C VAL A 4 -3.18 -8.24 4.72
N THR A 5 -4.32 -7.84 4.16
CA THR A 5 -5.22 -8.75 3.44
C THR A 5 -5.34 -8.28 1.99
N SER A 6 -5.29 -9.22 1.05
CA SER A 6 -5.59 -9.02 -0.36
C SER A 6 -7.10 -8.81 -0.51
N LEU A 7 -7.48 -7.62 -0.93
CA LEU A 7 -8.88 -7.21 -1.11
C LEU A 7 -9.16 -6.97 -2.58
N ASN A 8 -10.37 -7.32 -3.03
CA ASN A 8 -10.89 -6.84 -4.30
C ASN A 8 -11.31 -5.37 -4.22
N GLU A 9 -11.76 -4.80 -5.34
CA GLU A 9 -12.18 -3.39 -5.45
C GLU A 9 -13.32 -3.01 -4.48
N SER A 10 -14.12 -4.00 -4.05
CA SER A 10 -15.20 -3.80 -3.05
C SER A 10 -14.74 -3.96 -1.60
N GLY A 11 -13.43 -4.12 -1.35
CA GLY A 11 -12.89 -4.31 0.00
C GLY A 11 -13.14 -5.71 0.57
N VAL A 12 -13.36 -6.71 -0.29
CA VAL A 12 -13.70 -8.09 0.10
C VAL A 12 -12.50 -9.01 -0.05
N ALA A 13 -12.23 -9.80 0.98
CA ALA A 13 -11.14 -10.77 1.00
C ALA A 13 -11.42 -11.97 0.09
N ILE A 14 -10.35 -12.62 -0.40
CA ILE A 14 -10.41 -13.88 -1.17
C ILE A 14 -11.37 -13.79 -2.37
N GLN A 15 -11.47 -12.61 -2.99
CA GLN A 15 -12.36 -12.37 -4.13
C GLN A 15 -13.85 -12.72 -3.84
N GLY A 16 -14.27 -12.71 -2.58
CA GLY A 16 -15.63 -13.05 -2.16
C GLY A 16 -15.89 -14.54 -1.95
N TYR A 17 -14.88 -15.40 -2.01
CA TYR A 17 -15.03 -16.82 -1.66
C TYR A 17 -15.07 -17.02 -0.15
N ASP A 18 -15.86 -18.01 0.27
CA ASP A 18 -16.02 -18.40 1.66
C ASP A 18 -14.73 -19.05 2.19
N PRO A 19 -14.03 -18.45 3.17
CA PRO A 19 -12.77 -18.98 3.68
C PRO A 19 -12.92 -20.36 4.34
N VAL A 20 -14.09 -20.67 4.90
CA VAL A 20 -14.35 -21.97 5.55
C VAL A 20 -14.56 -23.07 4.52
N SER A 21 -15.14 -22.74 3.37
CA SER A 21 -15.45 -23.72 2.31
C SER A 21 -14.21 -24.42 1.74
N TYR A 22 -13.05 -23.76 1.72
CA TYR A 22 -11.77 -24.36 1.29
C TYR A 22 -11.43 -25.65 2.04
N PHE A 23 -11.74 -25.71 3.34
CA PHE A 23 -11.42 -26.84 4.20
C PHE A 23 -12.40 -28.01 4.03
N SER A 24 -13.49 -27.82 3.28
CA SER A 24 -14.35 -28.91 2.81
C SER A 24 -13.94 -29.47 1.43
N GLY A 25 -12.87 -28.93 0.82
CA GLY A 25 -12.37 -29.37 -0.48
C GLY A 25 -13.08 -28.76 -1.70
N GLN A 26 -14.09 -27.91 -1.47
CA GLN A 26 -14.81 -27.19 -2.53
C GLN A 26 -14.91 -25.70 -2.18
N PRO A 27 -14.00 -24.85 -2.69
CA PRO A 27 -14.11 -23.41 -2.51
C PRO A 27 -15.41 -22.92 -3.16
N THR A 28 -16.21 -22.19 -2.39
CA THR A 28 -17.55 -21.75 -2.80
C THR A 28 -17.64 -20.23 -2.66
N PRO A 29 -18.20 -19.51 -3.66
CA PRO A 29 -18.51 -18.10 -3.52
C PRO A 29 -19.43 -17.83 -2.32
N GLY A 30 -19.10 -16.83 -1.52
CA GLY A 30 -19.94 -16.36 -0.42
C GLY A 30 -21.02 -15.39 -0.89
N SER A 31 -21.96 -15.08 0.00
CA SER A 31 -23.00 -14.07 -0.24
C SER A 31 -22.63 -12.73 0.40
N PRO A 32 -22.86 -11.58 -0.27
CA PRO A 32 -22.74 -10.26 0.36
C PRO A 32 -23.75 -10.02 1.49
N ASP A 33 -24.76 -10.88 1.65
CA ASP A 33 -25.73 -10.81 2.76
C ASP A 33 -25.25 -11.55 4.02
N ILE A 34 -24.21 -12.39 3.89
CA ILE A 34 -23.67 -13.20 4.98
C ILE A 34 -22.19 -12.85 5.13
N THR A 35 -21.90 -11.86 5.96
CA THR A 35 -20.56 -11.27 6.05
C THR A 35 -20.05 -11.19 7.48
N ALA A 36 -18.73 -11.17 7.63
CA ALA A 36 -18.05 -10.85 8.88
C ALA A 36 -16.85 -9.94 8.59
N SER A 37 -16.51 -9.07 9.54
CA SER A 37 -15.33 -8.23 9.47
C SER A 37 -14.23 -8.77 10.38
N HIS A 38 -13.00 -8.85 9.87
CA HIS A 38 -11.82 -9.23 10.65
C HIS A 38 -10.59 -8.48 10.11
N ASP A 39 -9.80 -7.88 11.01
CA ASP A 39 -8.60 -7.09 10.67
C ASP A 39 -8.78 -6.06 9.54
N GLY A 40 -9.96 -5.43 9.49
CA GLY A 40 -10.29 -4.40 8.49
C GLY A 40 -10.68 -4.96 7.12
N ALA A 41 -10.76 -6.28 6.96
CA ALA A 41 -11.26 -6.95 5.76
C ALA A 41 -12.70 -7.45 5.95
N THR A 42 -13.47 -7.44 4.87
CA THR A 42 -14.80 -8.08 4.83
C THR A 42 -14.68 -9.47 4.22
N TYR A 43 -15.21 -10.48 4.90
CA TYR A 43 -15.30 -11.86 4.44
C TYR A 43 -16.76 -12.21 4.14
N TYR A 44 -16.99 -12.90 3.01
CA TYR A 44 -18.29 -13.41 2.62
C TYR A 44 -18.40 -14.90 2.93
N PHE A 45 -19.61 -15.38 3.21
CA PHE A 45 -19.85 -16.78 3.53
C PHE A 45 -20.99 -17.35 2.70
N ALA A 46 -20.86 -18.62 2.31
CA ALA A 46 -21.89 -19.34 1.57
C ALA A 46 -23.06 -19.72 2.49
N THR A 47 -22.79 -19.89 3.80
CA THR A 47 -23.80 -20.27 4.79
C THR A 47 -23.60 -19.52 6.12
N PRO A 48 -24.67 -19.31 6.92
CA PRO A 48 -24.54 -18.77 8.27
C PRO A 48 -23.68 -19.65 9.20
N ASP A 49 -23.68 -20.97 8.99
CA ASP A 49 -22.85 -21.90 9.78
C ASP A 49 -21.35 -21.70 9.50
N ASN A 50 -20.97 -21.44 8.25
CA ASN A 50 -19.58 -21.14 7.91
C ASN A 50 -19.15 -19.80 8.51
N LYS A 51 -20.02 -18.77 8.47
CA LYS A 51 -19.79 -17.51 9.18
C LYS A 51 -19.54 -17.74 10.67
N ALA A 52 -20.40 -18.53 11.33
CA ALA A 52 -20.26 -18.82 12.76
C ALA A 52 -18.94 -19.55 13.09
N LYS A 53 -18.52 -20.51 12.24
CA LYS A 53 -17.21 -21.17 12.39
C LYS A 53 -16.05 -20.20 12.26
N PHE A 54 -16.11 -19.31 11.26
CA PHE A 54 -15.10 -18.28 11.06
C PHE A 54 -15.01 -17.32 12.24
N GLU A 55 -16.14 -16.79 12.72
CA GLU A 55 -16.17 -15.86 13.86
C GLU A 55 -15.64 -16.51 15.14
N ALA A 56 -15.83 -17.82 15.31
CA ALA A 56 -15.30 -18.55 16.45
C ALA A 56 -13.77 -18.75 16.38
N ALA A 57 -13.20 -18.88 15.19
CA ALA A 57 -11.77 -19.19 14.99
C ALA A 57 -11.22 -18.63 13.66
N PRO A 58 -11.12 -17.30 13.47
CA PRO A 58 -10.78 -16.70 12.18
C PRO A 58 -9.38 -17.12 11.70
N GLU A 59 -8.41 -17.21 12.61
CA GLU A 59 -7.02 -17.62 12.33
C GLU A 59 -6.86 -19.05 11.75
N GLN A 60 -7.90 -19.88 11.86
CA GLN A 60 -7.94 -21.19 11.23
C GLN A 60 -8.24 -21.10 9.72
N TYR A 61 -9.06 -20.13 9.32
CA TYR A 61 -9.64 -20.07 7.98
C TYR A 61 -9.03 -18.98 7.10
N ILE A 62 -8.38 -17.98 7.70
CA ILE A 62 -7.66 -16.94 6.96
C ILE A 62 -6.47 -17.57 6.20
N PRO A 63 -6.27 -17.24 4.92
CA PRO A 63 -5.12 -17.72 4.16
C PRO A 63 -3.80 -17.33 4.85
N GLN A 64 -2.82 -18.24 4.82
CA GLN A 64 -1.53 -18.10 5.52
C GLN A 64 -0.80 -16.78 5.22
N TYR A 65 -0.98 -16.26 3.99
CA TYR A 65 -0.40 -14.98 3.55
C TYR A 65 -1.47 -13.97 3.16
N GLY A 66 -2.55 -13.87 3.95
CA GLY A 66 -3.53 -12.80 3.84
C GLY A 66 -4.27 -12.74 2.50
N GLY A 67 -4.30 -13.83 1.72
CA GLY A 67 -4.94 -13.87 0.41
C GLY A 67 -4.02 -13.50 -0.77
N PHE A 68 -2.72 -13.36 -0.55
CA PHE A 68 -1.73 -13.18 -1.62
C PHE A 68 -1.13 -14.50 -2.07
N CYS A 69 -0.60 -14.52 -3.30
CA CYS A 69 0.06 -15.68 -3.88
C CYS A 69 1.26 -16.12 -3.02
N ALA A 70 1.27 -17.37 -2.55
CA ALA A 70 2.32 -17.89 -1.69
C ALA A 70 3.71 -17.86 -2.34
N VAL A 71 3.81 -18.12 -3.65
CA VAL A 71 5.06 -18.02 -4.40
C VAL A 71 5.52 -16.55 -4.46
N ALA A 72 4.63 -15.61 -4.77
CA ALA A 72 5.00 -14.19 -4.84
C ALA A 72 5.49 -13.66 -3.49
N VAL A 73 4.87 -14.09 -2.39
CA VAL A 73 5.30 -13.73 -1.03
C VAL A 73 6.71 -14.26 -0.74
N SER A 74 7.07 -15.45 -1.24
CA SER A 74 8.44 -15.98 -1.14
C SER A 74 9.50 -15.11 -1.84
N GLU A 75 9.08 -14.25 -2.77
CA GLU A 75 9.91 -13.28 -3.48
C GLU A 75 9.80 -11.86 -2.90
N GLY A 76 9.13 -11.68 -1.76
CA GLY A 76 8.89 -10.37 -1.15
C GLY A 76 7.85 -9.51 -1.89
N LYS A 77 7.00 -10.11 -2.73
CA LYS A 77 5.96 -9.43 -3.51
C LYS A 77 4.57 -9.77 -2.99
N LEU A 78 3.62 -8.87 -3.24
CA LEU A 78 2.20 -9.06 -2.92
C LEU A 78 1.40 -9.07 -4.21
N VAL A 79 1.01 -10.26 -4.66
CA VAL A 79 0.31 -10.47 -5.93
C VAL A 79 -1.06 -11.10 -5.66
N PRO A 80 -2.15 -10.59 -6.29
CA PRO A 80 -3.47 -11.20 -6.22
C PRO A 80 -3.48 -12.67 -6.69
N VAL A 81 -4.54 -13.39 -6.33
CA VAL A 81 -4.65 -14.83 -6.55
C VAL A 81 -5.86 -15.16 -7.40
N ASP A 82 -5.84 -16.36 -7.97
CA ASP A 82 -7.06 -17.05 -8.38
C ASP A 82 -7.61 -17.79 -7.15
N PRO A 83 -8.82 -17.48 -6.67
CA PRO A 83 -9.39 -18.12 -5.49
C PRO A 83 -9.57 -19.64 -5.64
N GLU A 84 -9.63 -20.17 -6.86
CA GLU A 84 -9.77 -21.61 -7.10
C GLU A 84 -8.44 -22.35 -7.18
N THR A 85 -7.33 -21.62 -7.29
CA THR A 85 -5.99 -22.21 -7.28
C THR A 85 -5.41 -22.17 -5.87
N TYR A 86 -5.63 -23.24 -5.11
CA TYR A 86 -5.26 -23.32 -3.70
C TYR A 86 -4.61 -24.67 -3.30
N LYS A 87 -4.07 -24.71 -2.08
CA LYS A 87 -3.62 -25.91 -1.40
C LYS A 87 -3.85 -25.77 0.11
N ILE A 88 -4.31 -26.84 0.76
CA ILE A 88 -4.29 -26.96 2.22
C ILE A 88 -3.09 -27.82 2.60
N THR A 89 -2.17 -27.28 3.41
CA THR A 89 -1.05 -28.02 4.00
C THR A 89 -0.94 -27.62 5.46
N ASP A 90 -0.77 -28.58 6.38
CA ASP A 90 -0.67 -28.33 7.83
C ASP A 90 -1.83 -27.48 8.38
N ASP A 91 -3.06 -27.81 7.96
CA ASP A 91 -4.30 -27.07 8.32
C ASP A 91 -4.27 -25.57 7.97
N LYS A 92 -3.43 -25.17 7.01
CA LYS A 92 -3.33 -23.80 6.51
C LYS A 92 -3.67 -23.70 5.03
N LEU A 93 -4.42 -22.65 4.70
CA LEU A 93 -4.81 -22.32 3.34
C LEU A 93 -3.73 -21.48 2.64
N TYR A 94 -3.22 -22.00 1.53
CA TYR A 94 -2.32 -21.32 0.61
C TYR A 94 -3.05 -21.07 -0.71
N LEU A 95 -2.95 -19.84 -1.21
CA LEU A 95 -3.53 -19.42 -2.48
C LEU A 95 -2.42 -19.09 -3.46
N PHE A 96 -2.72 -19.24 -4.76
CA PHE A 96 -1.73 -19.11 -5.82
C PHE A 96 -2.24 -18.20 -6.93
N TYR A 97 -1.31 -17.53 -7.58
CA TYR A 97 -1.58 -16.83 -8.83
C TYR A 97 -1.83 -17.87 -9.93
N ASN A 98 -2.90 -17.66 -10.69
CA ASN A 98 -3.20 -18.36 -11.92
C ASN A 98 -3.86 -17.36 -12.88
N GLY A 99 -3.19 -17.05 -13.99
CA GLY A 99 -3.65 -16.02 -14.92
C GLY A 99 -2.79 -15.98 -16.19
N GLU A 100 -2.69 -14.80 -16.79
CA GLU A 100 -1.95 -14.56 -18.04
C GLU A 100 -0.50 -15.10 -18.02
N PHE A 101 0.18 -15.01 -16.87
CA PHE A 101 1.56 -15.46 -16.72
C PHE A 101 1.68 -16.93 -16.25
N GLY A 102 0.58 -17.67 -16.25
CA GLY A 102 0.52 -19.08 -15.89
C GLY A 102 0.14 -19.33 -14.42
N ASN A 103 0.19 -20.61 -14.04
CA ASN A 103 -0.17 -21.09 -12.71
C ASN A 103 1.09 -21.29 -11.86
N THR A 104 1.13 -20.69 -10.68
CA THR A 104 2.27 -20.76 -9.74
C THR A 104 2.19 -21.95 -8.77
N LYS A 105 1.04 -22.63 -8.66
CA LYS A 105 0.88 -23.81 -7.79
C LYS A 105 1.82 -24.97 -8.14
N PRO A 106 2.05 -25.35 -9.41
CA PRO A 106 3.01 -26.40 -9.74
C PRO A 106 4.44 -26.09 -9.29
N GLN A 107 4.86 -24.82 -9.39
CA GLN A 107 6.16 -24.38 -8.88
C GLN A 107 6.23 -24.54 -7.36
N TRP A 108 5.17 -24.15 -6.64
CA TRP A 108 5.08 -24.36 -5.21
C TRP A 108 5.20 -25.83 -4.83
N GLU A 109 4.45 -26.70 -5.50
CA GLU A 109 4.43 -28.14 -5.21
C GLU A 109 5.78 -28.82 -5.49
N ALA A 110 6.56 -28.30 -6.44
CA ALA A 110 7.89 -28.81 -6.77
C ALA A 110 8.96 -28.49 -5.71
N ASP A 111 8.83 -27.38 -4.96
CA ASP A 111 9.82 -26.91 -3.98
C ASP A 111 9.18 -26.26 -2.74
N GLU A 112 8.14 -26.90 -2.21
CA GLU A 112 7.29 -26.31 -1.17
C GLU A 112 8.06 -25.95 0.10
N ALA A 113 9.01 -26.80 0.52
CA ALA A 113 9.76 -26.56 1.76
C ALA A 113 10.58 -25.26 1.67
N THR A 114 11.28 -25.04 0.56
CA THR A 114 12.11 -23.85 0.36
C THR A 114 11.25 -22.60 0.19
N LEU A 115 10.22 -22.68 -0.67
CA LEU A 115 9.35 -21.53 -0.94
C LEU A 115 8.53 -21.12 0.30
N LYS A 116 8.07 -22.09 1.10
CA LYS A 116 7.39 -21.82 2.38
C LYS A 116 8.32 -21.19 3.40
N ALA A 117 9.56 -21.65 3.52
CA ALA A 117 10.54 -21.03 4.42
C ALA A 117 10.82 -19.57 4.04
N SER A 118 11.02 -19.31 2.75
CA SER A 118 11.21 -17.95 2.22
C SER A 118 9.97 -17.08 2.42
N ALA A 119 8.78 -17.58 2.07
CA ALA A 119 7.53 -16.85 2.24
C ALA A 119 7.24 -16.52 3.70
N ASN A 120 7.47 -17.43 4.63
CA ASN A 120 7.34 -17.16 6.07
C ASN A 120 8.28 -16.04 6.54
N LYS A 121 9.53 -16.03 6.06
CA LYS A 121 10.52 -15.01 6.40
C LYS A 121 10.12 -13.64 5.85
N GLU A 122 9.74 -13.57 4.58
CA GLU A 122 9.32 -12.32 3.94
C GLU A 122 8.01 -11.82 4.56
N TRP A 123 7.04 -12.70 4.83
CA TRP A 123 5.77 -12.34 5.47
C TRP A 123 5.97 -11.80 6.89
N ALA A 124 6.86 -12.42 7.68
CA ALA A 124 7.15 -11.97 9.04
C ALA A 124 7.87 -10.63 9.10
N SER A 125 8.58 -10.24 8.03
CA SER A 125 9.34 -8.99 7.94
C SER A 125 8.67 -7.92 7.08
N LEU A 126 7.43 -8.16 6.65
CA LEU A 126 6.69 -7.26 5.77
C LEU A 126 6.46 -5.90 6.45
N GLU A 127 7.01 -4.85 5.85
CA GLU A 127 6.76 -3.47 6.26
C GLU A 127 5.34 -3.07 5.86
N VAL A 128 4.54 -2.62 6.82
CA VAL A 128 3.14 -2.21 6.60
C VAL A 128 2.96 -0.77 7.04
N LYS A 129 2.33 0.04 6.18
CA LYS A 129 2.10 1.46 6.45
C LYS A 129 0.64 1.84 6.17
N PRO A 130 -0.27 1.70 7.14
CA PRO A 130 -1.66 2.12 6.97
C PRO A 130 -1.77 3.65 6.73
N PRO A 131 -2.89 4.14 6.16
CA PRO A 131 -3.98 3.36 5.56
C PRO A 131 -3.55 2.52 4.35
N LEU A 132 -4.20 1.37 4.14
CA LEU A 132 -3.92 0.42 3.06
C LEU A 132 -4.92 0.59 1.90
N PRO A 133 -4.54 0.28 0.65
CA PRO A 133 -5.49 0.22 -0.47
C PRO A 133 -6.36 -1.05 -0.44
N PRO A 134 -7.52 -1.07 -1.13
CA PRO A 134 -8.13 0.04 -1.85
C PRO A 134 -8.62 1.15 -0.90
N PHE A 135 -8.49 2.40 -1.32
CA PHE A 135 -8.82 3.55 -0.48
C PHE A 135 -10.31 3.88 -0.51
N THR A 136 -10.83 4.35 0.62
CA THR A 136 -12.08 5.10 0.73
C THR A 136 -11.77 6.60 0.75
N LEU A 137 -12.78 7.45 0.66
CA LEU A 137 -12.58 8.90 0.78
C LEU A 137 -11.89 9.27 2.10
N GLU A 138 -12.30 8.64 3.20
CA GLU A 138 -11.74 8.87 4.52
C GLU A 138 -10.28 8.43 4.60
N THR A 139 -9.98 7.20 4.16
CA THR A 139 -8.60 6.68 4.24
C THR A 139 -7.66 7.36 3.25
N ALA A 140 -8.15 7.79 2.07
CA ALA A 140 -7.40 8.61 1.13
C ALA A 140 -7.03 9.97 1.74
N LYS A 141 -7.98 10.67 2.38
CA LYS A 141 -7.71 11.94 3.08
C LYS A 141 -6.68 11.76 4.19
N ALA A 142 -6.83 10.71 5.01
CA ALA A 142 -5.86 10.38 6.05
C ALA A 142 -4.47 10.09 5.48
N LYS A 143 -4.39 9.39 4.33
CA LYS A 143 -3.12 9.11 3.64
C LYS A 143 -2.44 10.39 3.14
N VAL A 144 -3.21 11.32 2.56
CA VAL A 144 -2.72 12.63 2.11
C VAL A 144 -2.20 13.46 3.29
N GLN A 145 -2.95 13.53 4.40
CA GLN A 145 -2.52 14.25 5.59
C GLN A 145 -1.24 13.65 6.20
N ALA A 146 -1.16 12.33 6.33
CA ALA A 146 0.05 11.67 6.82
C ALA A 146 1.28 11.95 5.94
N ALA A 147 1.09 12.07 4.62
CA ALA A 147 2.14 12.48 3.71
C ALA A 147 2.51 13.97 3.87
N GLU A 148 1.54 14.87 4.05
CA GLU A 148 1.78 16.28 4.37
C GLU A 148 2.65 16.41 5.64
N ASP A 149 2.25 15.74 6.72
CA ASP A 149 2.92 15.78 8.01
C ASP A 149 4.36 15.25 7.90
N ALA A 150 4.55 14.12 7.18
CA ALA A 150 5.87 13.54 6.97
C ALA A 150 6.78 14.50 6.21
N TRP A 151 6.32 15.10 5.10
CA TRP A 151 7.13 16.02 4.30
C TRP A 151 7.45 17.32 5.05
N ASN A 152 6.56 17.81 5.92
CA ASN A 152 6.82 18.98 6.75
C ASN A 152 7.89 18.74 7.83
N THR A 153 8.25 17.48 8.15
CA THR A 153 9.41 17.19 9.03
C THR A 153 10.74 17.50 8.35
N ARG A 154 10.76 17.58 7.01
CA ARG A 154 11.98 17.81 6.19
C ARG A 154 13.11 16.83 6.53
N ASN A 155 12.75 15.61 6.94
CA ASN A 155 13.68 14.56 7.30
C ASN A 155 13.72 13.50 6.17
N PRO A 156 14.81 13.43 5.38
CA PRO A 156 14.93 12.49 4.26
C PRO A 156 14.72 11.03 4.67
N GLU A 157 15.28 10.62 5.80
CA GLU A 157 15.16 9.26 6.32
C GLU A 157 13.70 8.92 6.62
N LYS A 158 13.03 9.75 7.43
CA LYS A 158 11.63 9.54 7.83
C LYS A 158 10.67 9.52 6.64
N VAL A 159 10.87 10.42 5.67
CA VAL A 159 10.02 10.50 4.49
C VAL A 159 10.24 9.31 3.56
N SER A 160 11.50 8.86 3.36
CA SER A 160 11.81 7.72 2.49
C SER A 160 11.14 6.41 2.92
N LEU A 161 10.85 6.23 4.21
CA LEU A 161 10.14 5.07 4.76
C LEU A 161 8.66 5.00 4.36
N ALA A 162 8.12 5.97 3.62
CA ALA A 162 6.78 5.89 3.05
C ALA A 162 6.73 5.22 1.67
N TYR A 163 7.87 4.89 1.08
CA TYR A 163 8.01 4.38 -0.29
C TYR A 163 8.46 2.91 -0.26
N THR A 164 8.19 2.12 -1.30
CA THR A 164 8.78 0.77 -1.41
C THR A 164 10.29 0.85 -1.65
N LYS A 165 11.03 -0.24 -1.40
CA LYS A 165 12.50 -0.29 -1.56
C LYS A 165 12.95 0.06 -2.98
N ASP A 166 12.12 -0.27 -3.96
CA ASP A 166 12.29 -0.10 -5.41
C ASP A 166 11.42 1.02 -6.01
N SER A 167 10.81 1.86 -5.17
CA SER A 167 9.83 2.87 -5.59
C SER A 167 10.33 3.74 -6.74
N ALA A 168 9.52 3.87 -7.80
CA ALA A 168 9.86 4.61 -9.01
C ALA A 168 9.34 6.05 -8.93
N TRP A 169 10.22 7.03 -9.15
CA TRP A 169 9.89 8.45 -9.09
C TRP A 169 10.16 9.17 -10.41
N ARG A 170 9.25 10.07 -10.74
CA ARG A 170 9.51 11.25 -11.55
C ARG A 170 9.20 12.48 -10.71
N ASN A 171 10.18 13.35 -10.49
CA ASN A 171 9.98 14.64 -9.85
C ASN A 171 10.45 15.75 -10.80
N ARG A 172 9.50 16.52 -11.35
CA ARG A 172 9.74 17.44 -12.46
C ARG A 172 10.34 16.68 -13.65
N SER A 173 11.61 16.93 -13.96
CA SER A 173 12.39 16.29 -15.02
C SER A 173 13.43 15.28 -14.50
N GLU A 174 13.51 15.02 -13.19
CA GLU A 174 14.39 14.00 -12.61
C GLU A 174 13.65 12.66 -12.49
N PHE A 175 14.31 11.58 -12.91
CA PHE A 175 13.80 10.20 -12.85
C PHE A 175 14.77 9.34 -12.06
N PHE A 176 14.27 8.59 -11.09
CA PHE A 176 15.09 7.72 -10.26
C PHE A 176 14.23 6.64 -9.58
N SER A 177 14.87 5.59 -9.09
CA SER A 177 14.21 4.51 -8.36
C SER A 177 15.00 4.14 -7.11
N GLY A 178 14.25 3.77 -6.08
CA GLY A 178 14.76 3.20 -4.84
C GLY A 178 14.88 4.19 -3.69
N ARG A 179 14.71 3.69 -2.46
CA ARG A 179 14.72 4.51 -1.23
C ARG A 179 15.99 5.34 -1.08
N ASP A 180 17.14 4.78 -1.44
CA ASP A 180 18.42 5.48 -1.32
C ASP A 180 18.46 6.73 -2.23
N LYS A 181 17.98 6.60 -3.48
CA LYS A 181 17.87 7.73 -4.41
C LYS A 181 16.83 8.76 -3.99
N ILE A 182 15.74 8.31 -3.38
CA ILE A 182 14.75 9.20 -2.75
C ILE A 182 15.40 10.01 -1.63
N ARG A 183 16.19 9.38 -0.75
CA ARG A 183 16.91 10.08 0.32
C ARG A 183 17.90 11.11 -0.22
N GLU A 184 18.71 10.72 -1.20
CA GLU A 184 19.63 11.64 -1.87
C GLU A 184 18.90 12.87 -2.43
N PHE A 185 17.76 12.66 -3.11
CA PHE A 185 16.94 13.74 -3.66
C PHE A 185 16.39 14.66 -2.57
N LEU A 186 15.79 14.10 -1.53
CA LEU A 186 15.19 14.85 -0.43
C LEU A 186 16.23 15.67 0.35
N THR A 187 17.44 15.12 0.55
CA THR A 187 18.56 15.84 1.16
C THR A 187 18.94 17.07 0.33
N ARG A 188 19.09 16.91 -1.01
CA ARG A 188 19.36 18.06 -1.89
C ARG A 188 18.24 19.09 -1.84
N LYS A 189 16.98 18.63 -1.89
CA LYS A 189 15.79 19.49 -1.87
C LYS A 189 15.79 20.44 -0.68
N TRP A 190 15.95 19.92 0.54
CA TRP A 190 15.85 20.75 1.75
C TRP A 190 17.14 21.48 2.14
N ASN A 191 18.25 21.23 1.44
CA ASN A 191 19.41 22.12 1.48
C ASN A 191 19.20 23.39 0.64
N THR A 192 18.30 23.35 -0.35
CA THR A 192 18.00 24.49 -1.23
C THR A 192 16.70 25.20 -0.85
N GLU A 193 15.65 24.44 -0.52
CA GLU A 193 14.32 24.97 -0.22
C GLU A 193 14.17 25.25 1.29
N LEU A 194 14.64 26.41 1.72
CA LEU A 194 14.68 26.82 3.12
C LEU A 194 13.31 27.26 3.63
N ASP A 195 13.07 27.08 4.94
CA ASP A 195 11.79 27.40 5.61
C ASP A 195 10.54 26.76 4.96
N TYR A 196 10.75 25.63 4.31
CA TYR A 196 9.75 24.82 3.64
C TYR A 196 8.50 24.57 4.51
N ARG A 197 7.34 24.91 3.95
CA ARG A 197 6.01 24.61 4.51
C ARG A 197 5.09 24.15 3.41
N LEU A 198 4.46 22.99 3.61
CA LEU A 198 3.66 22.29 2.60
C LEU A 198 2.22 22.12 3.07
N LYS A 199 1.29 22.36 2.13
CA LYS A 199 -0.11 21.95 2.23
C LYS A 199 -0.45 21.01 1.07
N LYS A 200 -1.06 19.87 1.36
CA LYS A 200 -1.59 18.91 0.40
C LYS A 200 -3.11 18.85 0.49
N GLU A 201 -3.74 18.56 -0.63
CA GLU A 201 -5.18 18.40 -0.76
C GLU A 201 -5.47 17.20 -1.67
N LEU A 202 -6.35 16.32 -1.22
CA LEU A 202 -6.85 15.22 -2.05
C LEU A 202 -7.62 15.78 -3.25
N TRP A 203 -7.25 15.38 -4.47
CA TRP A 203 -7.99 15.73 -5.68
C TRP A 203 -8.93 14.61 -6.11
N SER A 204 -8.43 13.38 -6.20
CA SER A 204 -9.21 12.18 -6.52
C SER A 204 -8.47 10.93 -6.05
N PHE A 205 -9.16 9.80 -6.01
CA PHE A 205 -8.57 8.49 -5.74
C PHE A 205 -9.34 7.40 -6.49
N THR A 206 -8.68 6.28 -6.77
CA THR A 206 -9.28 5.08 -7.37
C THR A 206 -8.42 3.90 -6.96
N ASP A 207 -9.01 2.89 -6.33
CA ASP A 207 -8.34 1.68 -5.85
C ASP A 207 -7.09 1.98 -5.02
N ASN A 208 -5.90 1.65 -5.54
CA ASN A 208 -4.61 1.88 -4.91
C ASN A 208 -3.90 3.17 -5.37
N ARG A 209 -4.61 4.08 -6.03
CA ARG A 209 -4.08 5.33 -6.56
C ARG A 209 -4.72 6.54 -5.91
N ILE A 210 -3.90 7.57 -5.68
CA ILE A 210 -4.34 8.87 -5.15
C ILE A 210 -3.74 9.98 -6.02
N SER A 211 -4.57 10.93 -6.43
CA SER A 211 -4.15 12.18 -7.06
C SER A 211 -4.21 13.31 -6.04
N VAL A 212 -3.14 14.10 -5.95
CA VAL A 212 -2.99 15.14 -4.93
C VAL A 212 -2.58 16.45 -5.56
N LYS A 213 -3.25 17.52 -5.14
CA LYS A 213 -2.79 18.90 -5.34
C LYS A 213 -2.01 19.34 -4.13
N PHE A 214 -0.99 20.16 -4.33
CA PHE A 214 -0.25 20.72 -3.20
C PHE A 214 0.37 22.07 -3.51
N GLU A 215 0.60 22.82 -2.45
CA GLU A 215 1.33 24.09 -2.48
C GLU A 215 2.40 24.05 -1.39
N TYR A 216 3.59 24.55 -1.69
CA TYR A 216 4.59 24.80 -0.64
C TYR A 216 5.28 26.14 -0.81
N GLU A 217 5.61 26.76 0.31
CA GLU A 217 6.36 28.02 0.38
C GLU A 217 7.75 27.74 0.90
N TYR A 218 8.75 28.39 0.30
CA TYR A 218 10.15 28.32 0.70
C TYR A 218 10.89 29.56 0.24
N HIS A 219 12.11 29.78 0.74
CA HIS A 219 13.05 30.72 0.15
C HIS A 219 14.39 30.05 -0.12
N THR A 220 15.21 30.69 -0.95
CA THR A 220 16.59 30.29 -1.21
C THR A 220 17.55 31.05 -0.29
N ASP A 221 18.84 30.70 -0.34
CA ASP A 221 19.92 31.40 0.36
C ASP A 221 20.07 32.88 -0.04
N SER A 222 19.65 33.25 -1.25
CA SER A 222 19.55 34.64 -1.71
C SER A 222 18.39 35.44 -1.07
N GLY A 223 17.51 34.80 -0.30
CA GLY A 223 16.34 35.42 0.32
C GLY A 223 15.11 35.55 -0.59
N GLN A 224 15.19 35.11 -1.85
CA GLN A 224 14.02 35.11 -2.74
C GLN A 224 13.02 34.04 -2.29
N TRP A 225 11.78 34.46 -2.05
CA TRP A 225 10.66 33.58 -1.71
C TRP A 225 9.95 33.04 -2.96
N TYR A 226 9.45 31.82 -2.84
CA TYR A 226 8.65 31.15 -3.86
C TYR A 226 7.41 30.50 -3.23
N ARG A 227 6.33 30.46 -4.01
CA ARG A 227 5.24 29.50 -3.82
C ARG A 227 5.25 28.53 -4.98
N ALA A 228 5.51 27.26 -4.68
CA ALA A 228 5.47 26.18 -5.63
C ALA A 228 4.08 25.54 -5.65
N TYR A 229 3.52 25.37 -6.84
CA TYR A 229 2.24 24.70 -7.06
C TYR A 229 2.52 23.36 -7.74
N GLY A 230 1.94 22.29 -7.21
CA GLY A 230 2.20 20.94 -7.66
C GLY A 230 0.97 20.07 -7.80
N ASN A 231 1.05 19.14 -8.75
CA ASN A 231 0.19 17.98 -8.84
C ASN A 231 1.07 16.73 -8.72
N GLU A 232 0.67 15.77 -7.90
CA GLU A 232 1.35 14.50 -7.80
C GLU A 232 0.40 13.31 -7.79
N GLN A 233 0.79 12.28 -8.55
CA GLN A 233 0.07 11.02 -8.69
C GLN A 233 0.82 9.92 -7.96
N TRP A 234 0.12 9.23 -7.09
CA TRP A 234 0.65 8.18 -6.23
C TRP A 234 0.02 6.84 -6.57
N GLU A 235 0.84 5.79 -6.58
CA GLU A 235 0.39 4.41 -6.61
C GLU A 235 1.01 3.64 -5.44
N PHE A 236 0.19 2.87 -4.74
CA PHE A 236 0.57 2.15 -3.53
C PHE A 236 0.59 0.63 -3.74
N ALA A 237 1.58 -0.02 -3.15
CA ALA A 237 1.59 -1.46 -2.96
C ALA A 237 0.54 -1.86 -1.89
N PRO A 238 0.10 -3.14 -1.83
CA PRO A 238 -0.93 -3.58 -0.88
C PRO A 238 -0.57 -3.36 0.59
N ASN A 239 0.73 -3.31 0.92
CA ASN A 239 1.20 -2.98 2.28
C ASN A 239 1.18 -1.48 2.60
N GLY A 240 0.63 -0.64 1.72
CA GLY A 240 0.44 0.80 1.94
C GLY A 240 1.68 1.64 1.70
N LEU A 241 2.79 1.06 1.24
CA LEU A 241 3.96 1.81 0.80
C LEU A 241 3.78 2.30 -0.64
N MET A 242 4.26 3.51 -0.95
CA MET A 242 4.13 4.09 -2.29
C MET A 242 5.17 3.49 -3.24
N GLN A 243 4.72 2.78 -4.28
CA GLN A 243 5.58 2.13 -5.26
C GLN A 243 5.87 3.01 -6.49
N ARG A 244 5.03 4.00 -6.75
CA ARG A 244 5.24 4.99 -7.82
C ARG A 244 4.81 6.38 -7.38
N ARG A 245 5.65 7.38 -7.68
CA ARG A 245 5.36 8.80 -7.47
C ARG A 245 5.69 9.61 -8.71
N GLU A 246 4.72 10.38 -9.18
CA GLU A 246 4.93 11.31 -10.29
C GLU A 246 4.51 12.70 -9.89
N ALA A 247 5.43 13.65 -9.84
CA ALA A 247 5.17 15.02 -9.42
C ALA A 247 5.57 16.04 -10.50
N SER A 248 4.64 16.91 -10.85
CA SER A 248 4.87 18.08 -11.70
C SER A 248 4.67 19.34 -10.86
N ILE A 249 5.65 20.24 -10.89
CA ILE A 249 5.73 21.37 -9.96
C ILE A 249 6.23 22.60 -10.72
N ASN A 250 5.60 23.75 -10.47
CA ASN A 250 5.97 25.05 -11.03
C ASN A 250 6.17 26.06 -9.90
N ASP A 251 7.29 26.77 -9.90
CA ASP A 251 7.63 27.78 -8.89
C ASP A 251 7.20 29.16 -9.35
N VAL A 252 6.52 29.90 -8.48
CA VAL A 252 6.14 31.30 -8.70
C VAL A 252 6.89 32.16 -7.68
N PRO A 253 7.73 33.12 -8.10
CA PRO A 253 8.33 34.07 -7.18
C PRO A 253 7.26 34.88 -6.45
N ILE A 254 7.44 35.09 -5.15
CA ILE A 254 6.53 35.90 -4.32
C ILE A 254 7.32 36.88 -3.45
N GLN A 255 6.67 37.93 -2.94
CA GLN A 255 7.23 38.71 -1.85
C GLN A 255 7.03 37.97 -0.52
N GLU A 256 7.87 38.24 0.48
CA GLU A 256 7.70 37.65 1.81
C GLU A 256 6.34 38.01 2.44
N SER A 257 5.85 39.22 2.19
CA SER A 257 4.52 39.67 2.63
C SER A 257 3.36 38.90 2.00
N ASP A 258 3.59 38.24 0.86
CA ASP A 258 2.56 37.45 0.17
C ASP A 258 2.42 36.04 0.74
N ARG A 259 3.29 35.63 1.67
CA ARG A 259 3.26 34.29 2.28
C ARG A 259 1.92 34.00 2.98
N LYS A 260 1.47 32.76 2.85
CA LYS A 260 0.24 32.26 3.47
C LYS A 260 0.51 31.30 4.62
N PHE A 261 1.68 30.66 4.63
CA PHE A 261 2.00 29.59 5.57
C PHE A 261 2.91 30.09 6.70
N HIS A 262 2.31 30.25 7.89
CA HIS A 262 2.93 30.91 9.05
C HIS A 262 3.03 30.04 10.30
N TRP A 263 2.69 28.75 10.23
CA TRP A 263 2.78 27.86 11.38
C TRP A 263 4.24 27.55 11.76
N GLU A 264 4.42 27.15 13.02
CA GLU A 264 5.70 26.69 13.55
C GLU A 264 6.17 25.40 12.86
N ARG A 265 7.48 25.30 12.65
CA ARG A 265 8.07 24.16 11.95
C ARG A 265 8.22 22.99 12.92
N ASN A 266 7.76 21.80 12.51
CA ASN A 266 7.91 20.54 13.26
C ASN A 266 9.30 19.94 13.13
#